data_AF-A0A1Q7H448-F1
#
_entry.id   AF-A0A1Q7H448-F1
#
_cell.length_a   1.000
_cell.length_b   1.000
_cell.length_c   1.000
_cell.angle_alpha   90.00
_cell.angle_beta   90.00
_cell.angle_gamma   90.00
#
_symmetry.space_group_name_H-M   'P 1'
#
loop_
_entity.id
_entity.type
_entity.pdbx_description
1 polymer ?
#
loop_
_entity_poly.entity_id
_entity_poly.type
_entity_poly.pdbx_seq_one_letter_code
_entity_poly.pdbx_strand_id
1 'polypeptide(L)'
;MGLIPSDAVTDAEPATVRLLASRVRRAGIAAAAADQLHNVEAPSDADVAGLLKTLIAALEASPVPKFEWGGLGRVFAPEDLSALINVSVSSLKRYQSGERDTPDDVAARLHFLALVVGDLAGSYNVIGVRRWFQRKRSLLDGRAPVALLKGNWDPDDEGPMRVRQLARELVSLSAT
;
A
#
# COMPACT_ATOMS: atom_id res chain seq x y z
N MET A 1 1.08 0.47 2.55
CA MET A 1 0.03 0.54 3.61
C MET A 1 0.42 1.31 4.88
N GLY A 2 1.68 1.30 5.36
CA GLY A 2 2.09 2.18 6.47
C GLY A 2 1.70 1.72 7.90
N LEU A 3 1.16 0.49 8.02
CA LEU A 3 0.75 -0.11 9.30
C LEU A 3 1.93 -0.44 10.24
N ILE A 4 3.12 -0.67 9.68
CA ILE A 4 4.36 -0.96 10.40
C ILE A 4 5.41 0.10 10.04
N PRO A 5 6.22 0.57 11.01
CA PRO A 5 7.39 1.41 10.76
C PRO A 5 8.43 0.68 9.89
N SER A 6 9.06 1.38 8.93
CA SER A 6 10.01 0.76 7.98
C SER A 6 11.31 0.27 8.62
N ASP A 7 11.63 0.74 9.81
CA ASP A 7 12.78 0.39 10.64
C ASP A 7 12.52 -0.80 11.59
N ALA A 8 11.28 -1.24 11.72
CA ALA A 8 10.88 -2.32 12.62
C ALA A 8 10.94 -3.72 11.98
N VAL A 9 11.35 -3.83 10.71
CA VAL A 9 11.34 -5.09 9.95
C VAL A 9 12.75 -5.33 9.39
N THR A 10 13.57 -6.02 10.16
CA THR A 10 14.89 -6.48 9.69
C THR A 10 14.91 -7.96 9.34
N ASP A 11 14.03 -8.76 9.95
CA ASP A 11 13.83 -10.18 9.66
C ASP A 11 12.36 -10.59 9.89
N ALA A 12 11.89 -11.63 9.20
CA ALA A 12 10.56 -12.21 9.38
C ALA A 12 10.45 -12.99 10.70
N GLU A 13 10.88 -12.37 11.80
CA GLU A 13 10.81 -12.97 13.12
C GLU A 13 9.35 -13.13 13.56
N PRO A 14 9.05 -14.16 14.39
CA PRO A 14 7.72 -14.36 14.96
C PRO A 14 7.17 -13.12 15.69
N ALA A 15 8.06 -12.29 16.26
CA ALA A 15 7.69 -11.02 16.89
C ALA A 15 7.12 -10.00 15.88
N THR A 16 7.73 -9.90 14.70
CA THR A 16 7.27 -9.01 13.61
C THR A 16 5.90 -9.45 13.08
N VAL A 17 5.70 -10.76 12.89
CA VAL A 17 4.41 -11.30 12.46
C VAL A 17 3.31 -11.03 13.48
N ARG A 18 3.59 -11.19 14.77
CA ARG A 18 2.65 -10.86 15.86
C ARG A 18 2.35 -9.36 15.94
N LEU A 19 3.35 -8.51 15.72
CA LEU A 19 3.17 -7.07 15.65
C LEU A 19 2.27 -6.69 14.47
N LEU A 20 2.50 -7.27 13.29
CA LEU A 20 1.64 -7.10 12.12
C LEU A 20 0.20 -7.50 12.43
N ALA A 21 -0.02 -8.72 12.92
CA ALA A 21 -1.34 -9.22 13.30
C ALA A 21 -2.06 -8.27 14.27
N SER A 22 -1.35 -7.79 15.31
CA SER A 22 -1.92 -6.85 16.28
C SER A 22 -2.34 -5.52 15.65
N ARG A 23 -1.58 -5.01 14.67
CA ARG A 23 -1.89 -3.76 13.97
C ARG A 23 -3.06 -3.93 13.00
N VAL A 24 -3.08 -5.02 12.26
CA VAL A 24 -4.16 -5.35 11.30
C VAL A 24 -5.49 -5.57 12.05
N ARG A 25 -5.46 -6.30 13.17
CA ARG A 25 -6.61 -6.45 14.08
C ARG A 25 -7.12 -5.11 14.61
N ARG A 26 -6.22 -4.22 15.07
CA ARG A 26 -6.60 -2.90 15.58
C ARG A 26 -7.23 -2.02 14.49
N ALA A 27 -6.85 -2.24 13.24
CA ALA A 27 -7.46 -1.59 12.08
C ALA A 27 -8.81 -2.22 11.68
N GLY A 28 -9.27 -3.28 12.36
CA GLY A 28 -10.52 -3.98 12.06
C GLY A 28 -10.45 -4.89 10.84
N ILE A 29 -9.26 -5.14 10.29
CA ILE A 29 -9.07 -5.95 9.09
C ILE A 29 -8.78 -7.39 9.50
N ALA A 30 -9.46 -8.35 8.86
CA ALA A 30 -9.23 -9.80 9.01
C ALA A 30 -8.99 -10.27 10.46
N ALA A 31 -9.83 -9.78 11.39
CA ALA A 31 -9.66 -9.97 12.82
C ALA A 31 -9.49 -11.45 13.22
N ALA A 32 -10.26 -12.36 12.61
CA ALA A 32 -10.15 -13.80 12.87
C ALA A 32 -8.77 -14.38 12.49
N ALA A 33 -8.21 -14.00 11.34
CA ALA A 33 -6.89 -14.46 10.92
C ALA A 33 -5.77 -13.83 11.78
N ALA A 34 -5.95 -12.57 12.17
CA ALA A 34 -5.03 -11.88 13.07
C ALA A 34 -5.03 -12.47 14.48
N ASP A 35 -6.19 -12.86 15.00
CA ASP A 35 -6.33 -13.54 16.30
C ASP A 35 -5.62 -14.90 16.28
N GLN A 36 -5.76 -15.67 15.19
CA GLN A 36 -5.08 -16.96 15.06
C GLN A 36 -3.55 -16.85 15.03
N LEU A 37 -2.99 -15.80 14.41
CA LEU A 37 -1.55 -15.52 14.48
C LEU A 37 -1.08 -15.06 15.87
N HIS A 38 -2.01 -14.60 16.72
CA HIS A 38 -1.73 -14.18 18.09
C HIS A 38 -2.05 -15.28 19.12
N ASN A 39 -2.35 -16.50 18.67
CA ASN A 39 -2.66 -17.62 19.55
C ASN A 39 -1.48 -17.98 20.47
N VAL A 40 -1.84 -18.54 21.64
CA VAL A 40 -0.89 -19.01 22.65
C VAL A 40 -0.07 -20.19 22.13
N GLU A 41 -0.72 -21.12 21.42
CA GLU A 41 -0.06 -22.16 20.65
C GLU A 41 0.37 -21.60 19.29
N ALA A 42 1.64 -21.78 18.94
CA ALA A 42 2.16 -21.29 17.67
C ALA A 42 1.54 -22.10 16.51
N PRO A 43 0.96 -21.45 15.47
CA PRO A 43 0.46 -22.15 14.30
C PRO A 43 1.60 -22.87 13.57
N SER A 44 1.27 -23.93 12.83
CA SER A 44 2.26 -24.57 11.94
C SER A 44 2.67 -23.63 10.80
N ASP A 45 3.82 -23.87 10.17
CA ASP A 45 4.29 -23.05 9.05
C ASP A 45 3.26 -22.97 7.89
N ALA A 46 2.55 -24.08 7.63
CA ALA A 46 1.49 -24.11 6.62
C ALA A 46 0.29 -23.25 7.02
N ASP A 47 -0.09 -23.26 8.29
CA ASP A 47 -1.16 -22.40 8.82
C ASP A 47 -0.76 -20.93 8.78
N VAL A 48 0.47 -20.61 9.18
CA VAL A 48 1.01 -19.24 9.08
C VAL A 48 0.95 -18.74 7.64
N ALA A 49 1.38 -19.54 6.67
CA ALA A 49 1.32 -19.17 5.26
C ALA A 49 -0.13 -18.91 4.79
N GLY A 50 -1.09 -19.75 5.20
CA GLY A 50 -2.52 -19.55 4.89
C GLY A 50 -3.10 -18.28 5.53
N LEU A 51 -2.75 -18.01 6.78
CA LEU A 51 -3.18 -16.83 7.51
C LEU A 51 -2.60 -15.55 6.93
N LEU A 52 -1.31 -15.57 6.57
CA LEU A 52 -0.67 -14.44 5.90
C LEU A 52 -1.30 -14.15 4.54
N LYS A 53 -1.62 -15.16 3.73
CA LYS A 53 -2.37 -14.97 2.47
C LYS A 53 -3.73 -14.32 2.71
N THR A 54 -4.45 -14.76 3.74
CA THR A 54 -5.75 -14.18 4.12
C THR A 54 -5.61 -12.72 4.55
N LEU A 55 -4.59 -12.40 5.35
CA LEU A 55 -4.31 -11.03 5.77
C LEU A 55 -3.92 -10.13 4.60
N ILE A 56 -3.08 -10.62 3.68
CA ILE A 56 -2.68 -9.88 2.47
C ILE A 56 -3.93 -9.57 1.64
N ALA A 57 -4.77 -10.57 1.33
CA ALA A 57 -5.98 -10.36 0.55
C ALA A 57 -6.94 -9.35 1.22
N ALA A 58 -7.11 -9.42 2.54
CA ALA A 58 -7.95 -8.47 3.25
C ALA A 58 -7.36 -7.05 3.26
N LEU A 59 -6.03 -6.92 3.38
CA LEU A 59 -5.34 -5.64 3.27
C LEU A 59 -5.44 -5.05 1.87
N GLU A 60 -5.41 -5.88 0.82
CA GLU A 60 -5.57 -5.43 -0.56
C GLU A 60 -7.01 -5.03 -0.90
N ALA A 61 -8.01 -5.55 -0.18
CA ALA A 61 -9.41 -5.24 -0.40
C ALA A 61 -9.93 -4.09 0.47
N SER A 62 -9.15 -3.63 1.46
CA SER A 62 -9.63 -2.72 2.51
C SER A 62 -8.80 -1.42 2.55
N PRO A 63 -9.33 -0.31 2.01
CA PRO A 63 -8.78 1.01 2.27
C PRO A 63 -8.68 1.32 3.75
N VAL A 64 -7.52 1.80 4.19
CA VAL A 64 -7.28 2.27 5.56
C VAL A 64 -6.58 3.63 5.58
N PRO A 65 -7.30 4.71 5.19
CA PRO A 65 -6.69 6.01 4.91
C PRO A 65 -5.82 6.56 6.04
N LYS A 66 -6.25 6.34 7.29
CA LYS A 66 -5.52 6.77 8.49
C LYS A 66 -4.06 6.30 8.52
N PHE A 67 -3.76 5.12 8.00
CA PHE A 67 -2.39 4.58 7.93
C PHE A 67 -1.72 4.86 6.59
N GLU A 68 -2.49 4.87 5.51
CA GLU A 68 -2.00 5.06 4.16
C GLU A 68 -1.47 6.47 3.93
N TRP A 69 -2.12 7.49 4.49
CA TRP A 69 -1.66 8.88 4.44
C TRP A 69 -0.25 9.04 4.98
N GLY A 70 0.03 8.47 6.16
CA GLY A 70 1.36 8.51 6.78
C GLY A 70 2.38 7.68 6.01
N GLY A 71 1.97 6.51 5.50
CA GLY A 71 2.82 5.65 4.67
C GLY A 71 3.27 6.35 3.38
N LEU A 72 2.33 6.94 2.65
CA LEU A 72 2.60 7.63 1.39
C LEU A 72 3.27 8.99 1.59
N GLY A 73 3.00 9.70 2.69
CA GLY A 73 3.67 10.95 3.05
C GLY A 73 5.17 10.79 3.32
N ARG A 74 5.64 9.59 3.68
CA ARG A 74 7.08 9.28 3.74
C ARG A 74 7.69 9.07 2.35
N VAL A 75 6.88 8.72 1.36
CA VAL A 75 7.33 8.35 0.01
C VAL A 75 7.19 9.48 -0.98
N PHE A 76 6.21 10.36 -0.85
CA PHE A 76 5.95 11.47 -1.78
C PHE A 76 5.97 12.81 -1.06
N ALA A 77 6.41 13.86 -1.76
CA ALA A 77 6.20 15.22 -1.26
C ALA A 77 4.69 15.57 -1.28
N PRO A 78 4.20 16.48 -0.43
CA PRO A 78 2.79 16.85 -0.40
C PRO A 78 2.24 17.26 -1.77
N GLU A 79 3.02 17.97 -2.56
CA GLU A 79 2.66 18.45 -3.89
C GLU A 79 2.47 17.28 -4.86
N ASP A 80 3.44 16.37 -4.90
CA ASP A 80 3.39 15.15 -5.74
C ASP A 80 2.20 14.26 -5.37
N LEU A 81 2.01 14.01 -4.06
CA LEU A 81 0.92 13.16 -3.58
C LEU A 81 -0.44 13.78 -3.88
N SER A 82 -0.60 15.08 -3.65
CA SER A 82 -1.84 15.80 -3.92
C SER A 82 -2.22 15.75 -5.41
N ALA A 83 -1.23 15.86 -6.30
CA ALA A 83 -1.43 15.76 -7.73
C ALA A 83 -1.84 14.34 -8.16
N LEU A 84 -1.23 13.30 -7.58
CA LEU A 84 -1.53 11.90 -7.91
C LEU A 84 -2.94 11.48 -7.50
N ILE A 85 -3.44 11.95 -6.36
CA ILE A 85 -4.79 11.60 -5.87
C ILE A 85 -5.85 12.66 -6.18
N ASN A 86 -5.47 13.69 -6.94
CA ASN A 86 -6.33 14.77 -7.41
C ASN A 86 -7.06 15.54 -6.29
N VAL A 87 -6.29 15.97 -5.30
CA VAL A 87 -6.77 16.87 -4.23
C VAL A 87 -5.86 18.09 -4.12
N SER A 88 -6.33 19.15 -3.47
CA SER A 88 -5.45 20.27 -3.12
C SER A 88 -4.50 19.88 -1.97
N VAL A 89 -3.34 20.55 -1.87
CA VAL A 89 -2.41 20.37 -0.74
C VAL A 89 -3.07 20.71 0.60
N SER A 90 -3.98 21.70 0.64
CA SER A 90 -4.71 22.04 1.85
C SER A 90 -5.68 20.94 2.27
N SER A 91 -6.42 20.35 1.33
CA SER A 91 -7.27 19.18 1.59
C SER A 91 -6.44 18.01 2.11
N LEU A 92 -5.31 17.70 1.46
CA LEU A 92 -4.39 16.65 1.89
C LEU A 92 -3.96 16.84 3.35
N LYS A 93 -3.56 18.05 3.75
CA LYS A 93 -3.15 18.35 5.14
C LYS A 93 -4.28 18.09 6.14
N ARG A 94 -5.52 18.45 5.80
CA ARG A 94 -6.70 18.23 6.66
C ARG A 94 -7.05 16.75 6.80
N TYR A 95 -6.87 15.96 5.75
CA TYR A 95 -7.04 14.50 5.81
C TYR A 95 -5.94 13.85 6.65
N GLN A 96 -4.69 14.29 6.47
CA GLN A 96 -3.54 13.79 7.24
C GLN A 96 -3.65 14.09 8.74
N SER A 97 -4.15 15.27 9.11
CA SER A 97 -4.32 15.67 10.52
C SER A 97 -5.54 15.05 11.18
N GLY A 98 -6.45 14.44 10.40
CA GLY A 98 -7.74 13.97 10.89
C GLY A 98 -8.74 15.09 11.18
N GLU A 99 -8.44 16.33 10.77
CA GLU A 99 -9.39 17.45 10.84
C GLU A 99 -10.60 17.23 9.92
N ARG A 100 -10.43 16.40 8.88
CA ARG A 100 -11.50 15.99 7.98
C ARG A 100 -11.37 14.50 7.64
N ASP A 101 -12.51 13.81 7.57
CA ASP A 101 -12.58 12.46 7.04
C ASP A 101 -12.16 12.42 5.56
N THR A 102 -11.50 11.34 5.17
CA THR A 102 -11.08 11.12 3.78
C THR A 102 -12.29 10.66 2.97
N PRO A 103 -12.71 11.39 1.91
CA PRO A 103 -13.79 10.94 1.03
C PRO A 103 -13.47 9.59 0.37
N ASP A 104 -14.50 8.81 0.04
CA ASP A 104 -14.33 7.45 -0.48
C ASP A 104 -13.51 7.38 -1.76
N ASP A 105 -13.71 8.32 -2.70
CA ASP A 105 -12.95 8.38 -3.95
C ASP A 105 -11.47 8.71 -3.71
N VAL A 106 -11.19 9.60 -2.75
CA VAL A 106 -9.83 9.92 -2.31
C VAL A 106 -9.21 8.72 -1.59
N ALA A 107 -9.98 8.03 -0.74
CA ALA A 107 -9.54 6.83 -0.04
C ALA A 107 -9.19 5.71 -1.02
N ALA A 108 -9.99 5.49 -2.06
CA ALA A 108 -9.74 4.49 -3.09
C ALA A 108 -8.43 4.78 -3.86
N ARG A 109 -8.20 6.03 -4.27
CA ARG A 109 -6.94 6.44 -4.94
C ARG A 109 -5.73 6.34 -4.02
N LEU A 110 -5.89 6.75 -2.77
CA LEU A 110 -4.84 6.67 -1.75
C LEU A 110 -4.46 5.21 -1.50
N HIS A 111 -5.46 4.34 -1.35
CA HIS A 111 -5.28 2.91 -1.17
C HIS A 111 -4.56 2.28 -2.36
N PHE A 112 -5.01 2.57 -3.58
CA PHE A 112 -4.36 2.12 -4.81
C PHE A 112 -2.88 2.49 -4.84
N LEU A 113 -2.52 3.75 -4.52
CA LEU A 113 -1.11 4.15 -4.45
C LEU A 113 -0.35 3.44 -3.33
N ALA A 114 -0.98 3.24 -2.17
CA ALA A 114 -0.37 2.56 -1.03
C ALA A 114 -0.07 1.08 -1.34
N LEU A 115 -0.90 0.47 -2.16
CA LEU A 115 -0.67 -0.85 -2.74
C LEU A 115 0.50 -0.81 -3.71
N VAL A 116 0.48 0.07 -4.74
CA VAL A 116 1.56 0.15 -5.76
C VAL A 116 2.92 0.36 -5.11
N VAL A 117 3.01 1.30 -4.16
CA VAL A 117 4.22 1.56 -3.38
C VAL A 117 4.62 0.34 -2.55
N GLY A 118 3.65 -0.40 -2.00
CA GLY A 118 3.89 -1.63 -1.25
C GLY A 118 4.61 -2.70 -2.06
N ASP A 119 4.16 -2.95 -3.30
CA ASP A 119 4.83 -3.90 -4.19
C ASP A 119 6.24 -3.43 -4.53
N LEU A 120 6.38 -2.15 -4.91
CA LEU A 120 7.68 -1.62 -5.32
C LEU A 120 8.71 -1.57 -4.20
N ALA A 121 8.28 -1.48 -2.93
CA ALA A 121 9.18 -1.40 -1.78
C ALA A 121 10.09 -2.63 -1.61
N GLY A 122 9.69 -3.79 -2.15
CA GLY A 122 10.51 -5.00 -2.16
C GLY A 122 11.74 -4.92 -3.07
N SER A 123 11.69 -4.08 -4.10
CA SER A 123 12.77 -3.96 -5.12
C SER A 123 13.38 -2.56 -5.20
N TYR A 124 12.73 -1.55 -4.61
CA TYR A 124 13.12 -0.15 -4.70
C TYR A 124 13.11 0.54 -3.33
N ASN A 125 14.13 1.36 -3.09
CA ASN A 125 14.06 2.36 -2.04
C ASN A 125 13.11 3.52 -2.43
N VAL A 126 12.87 4.44 -1.49
CA VAL A 126 11.96 5.59 -1.68
C VAL A 126 12.28 6.41 -2.94
N ILE A 127 13.57 6.65 -3.21
CA ILE A 127 14.00 7.42 -4.39
C ILE A 127 13.69 6.63 -5.67
N GLY A 128 13.94 5.31 -5.65
CA GLY A 128 13.61 4.39 -6.73
C GLY A 128 12.11 4.37 -7.04
N VAL A 129 11.27 4.30 -6.01
CA VAL A 129 9.80 4.37 -6.14
C VAL A 129 9.38 5.68 -6.82
N ARG A 130 9.83 6.84 -6.33
CA ARG A 130 9.51 8.14 -6.96
C ARG A 130 9.90 8.18 -8.44
N ARG A 131 11.11 7.71 -8.77
CA ARG A 131 11.59 7.64 -10.16
C ARG A 131 10.80 6.65 -11.00
N TRP A 132 10.36 5.54 -10.42
CA TRP A 132 9.58 4.52 -11.11
C TRP A 132 8.29 5.10 -11.70
N PHE A 133 7.60 5.95 -10.92
CA PHE A 133 6.36 6.62 -11.34
C PHE A 133 6.56 7.60 -12.50
N GLN A 134 7.75 8.19 -12.64
CA GLN A 134 8.07 9.17 -13.68
C GLN A 134 8.60 8.55 -14.98
N ARG A 135 9.04 7.29 -14.93
CA ARG A 135 9.67 6.61 -16.08
C ARG A 135 8.62 6.05 -17.02
N LYS A 136 8.76 6.37 -18.31
CA LYS A 136 7.99 5.75 -19.39
C LYS A 136 8.18 4.23 -19.41
N ARG A 137 7.12 3.48 -19.70
CA ARG A 137 7.13 2.02 -19.75
C ARG A 137 6.55 1.55 -21.08
N SER A 138 7.26 0.66 -21.77
CA SER A 138 6.73 0.02 -22.98
C SER A 138 5.43 -0.73 -22.71
N LEU A 139 5.33 -1.40 -21.57
CA LEU A 139 4.12 -2.09 -21.10
C LEU A 139 2.95 -1.14 -20.76
N LEU A 140 3.19 0.17 -20.73
CA LEU A 140 2.18 1.24 -20.57
C LEU A 140 2.15 2.14 -21.82
N ASP A 141 2.39 1.57 -23.00
CA ASP A 141 2.34 2.25 -24.30
C ASP A 141 3.27 3.47 -24.38
N GLY A 142 4.44 3.36 -23.73
CA GLY A 142 5.43 4.44 -23.67
C GLY A 142 5.05 5.58 -22.72
N ARG A 143 3.98 5.46 -21.93
CA ARG A 143 3.58 6.44 -20.92
C ARG A 143 4.23 6.13 -19.57
N ALA A 144 4.39 7.17 -18.76
CA ALA A 144 4.81 7.03 -17.36
C ALA A 144 3.58 6.76 -16.47
N PRO A 145 3.72 6.00 -15.37
CA PRO A 145 2.63 5.78 -14.42
C PRO A 145 1.93 7.07 -13.97
N VAL A 146 2.68 8.15 -13.66
CA VAL A 146 2.08 9.45 -13.28
C VAL A 146 1.16 10.04 -14.35
N ALA A 147 1.40 9.72 -15.63
CA ALA A 147 0.56 10.21 -16.72
C ALA A 147 -0.76 9.46 -16.81
N LEU A 148 -0.87 8.26 -16.23
CA LEU A 148 -2.09 7.46 -16.15
C LEU A 148 -2.87 7.71 -14.85
N LEU A 149 -2.20 8.25 -13.82
CA LEU A 149 -2.77 8.57 -12.52
C LEU A 149 -2.91 10.08 -12.32
N LYS A 150 -3.61 10.76 -13.26
CA LYS A 150 -3.77 12.21 -13.24
C LYS A 150 -5.24 12.61 -13.39
N GLY A 151 -5.65 13.62 -12.64
CA GLY A 151 -7.03 14.09 -12.65
C GLY A 151 -7.97 13.11 -11.93
N ASN A 152 -9.23 13.08 -12.33
CA ASN A 152 -10.26 12.29 -11.65
C ASN A 152 -10.30 10.83 -12.13
N TRP A 153 -9.18 10.12 -12.04
CA TRP A 153 -9.09 8.70 -12.42
C TRP A 153 -9.76 7.80 -11.38
N ASP A 154 -10.18 6.61 -11.80
CA ASP A 154 -10.73 5.56 -10.94
C ASP A 154 -9.74 4.39 -10.84
N PRO A 155 -9.47 3.82 -9.65
CA PRO A 155 -8.61 2.63 -9.51
C PRO A 155 -8.99 1.44 -10.41
N ASP A 156 -10.25 1.32 -10.79
CA ASP A 156 -10.78 0.25 -11.63
C ASP A 156 -10.71 0.59 -13.14
N ASP A 157 -10.22 1.78 -13.51
CA ASP A 157 -9.92 2.11 -14.90
C ASP A 157 -8.75 1.26 -15.44
N GLU A 158 -8.77 0.97 -16.75
CA GLU A 158 -7.74 0.15 -17.41
C GLU A 158 -6.31 0.67 -17.17
N GLY A 159 -6.11 2.00 -17.22
CA GLY A 159 -4.80 2.62 -17.05
C GLY A 159 -4.19 2.35 -15.65
N PRO A 160 -4.86 2.77 -14.56
CA PRO A 160 -4.48 2.40 -13.19
C PRO A 160 -4.31 0.89 -12.99
N MET A 161 -5.24 0.05 -13.45
CA MET A 161 -5.09 -1.41 -13.32
C MET A 161 -3.79 -1.93 -13.97
N ARG A 162 -3.44 -1.44 -15.16
CA ARG A 162 -2.16 -1.77 -15.83
C ARG A 162 -0.94 -1.28 -15.03
N VAL A 163 -1.01 -0.12 -14.38
CA VAL A 163 0.04 0.38 -13.48
C VAL A 163 0.23 -0.55 -12.28
N ARG A 164 -0.87 -0.97 -11.64
CA ARG A 164 -0.83 -1.91 -10.50
C ARG A 164 -0.24 -3.25 -10.91
N GLN A 165 -0.69 -3.80 -12.04
CA GLN A 165 -0.19 -5.06 -12.57
C GLN A 165 1.32 -5.01 -12.83
N LEU A 166 1.82 -3.94 -13.46
CA LEU A 166 3.25 -3.76 -13.70
C LEU A 166 4.07 -3.71 -12.40
N ALA A 167 3.54 -3.10 -11.34
CA ALA A 167 4.21 -3.08 -10.04
C ALA A 167 4.32 -4.48 -9.42
N ARG A 168 3.25 -5.29 -9.50
CA ARG A 168 3.21 -6.68 -9.01
C ARG A 168 4.20 -7.58 -9.75
N GLU A 169 4.27 -7.47 -11.07
CA GLU A 169 5.15 -8.32 -11.90
C GLU A 169 6.63 -8.15 -11.54
N LEU A 170 7.06 -6.93 -11.16
CA LEU A 170 8.44 -6.66 -10.76
C LEU A 170 8.85 -7.37 -9.46
N VAL A 171 7.89 -7.59 -8.55
CA VAL A 171 8.12 -8.38 -7.34
C VAL A 171 8.30 -9.86 -7.70
N SER A 172 7.45 -10.38 -8.59
CA SER A 172 7.51 -11.79 -8.99
C SER A 172 8.80 -12.18 -9.72
N LEU A 173 9.37 -11.25 -10.52
CA LEU A 173 10.63 -11.44 -11.23
C LEU A 173 11.87 -11.37 -10.31
N SER A 174 11.73 -10.80 -9.11
CA SER A 174 12.82 -10.75 -8.13
C SER A 174 12.85 -12.00 -7.23
N ALA A 175 11.82 -12.84 -7.28
CA ALA A 175 11.65 -14.04 -6.45
C ALA A 175 12.03 -15.35 -7.18
N THR A 176 12.46 -15.27 -8.43
CA THR A 176 13.01 -16.37 -9.25
C THR A 176 14.52 -16.27 -9.33
#